data_AF-A0AAE1W806-F1
#
_entry.id   AF-A0AAE1W806-F1
#
_cell.length_a   1.000
_cell.length_b   1.000
_cell.length_c   1.000
_cell.angle_alpha   90.00
_cell.angle_beta   90.00
_cell.angle_gamma   90.00
#
_symmetry.space_group_name_H-M   'P 1'
#
loop_
_entity.id
_entity.type
_entity.pdbx_description
1 polymer ?
#
loop_
_entity_poly.entity_id
_entity_poly.type
_entity_poly.pdbx_seq_one_letter_code
_entity_poly.pdbx_strand_id
1 'polypeptide(L)'
;MLSRHTMYSALLVFKLAHPCLGLEQTNAIVRFVHSQSDEEVERRALTVHLQDVENVIGQTPVSRGDGWMEVEIGQFYNQEGDDGEVEGRLLETVHFKRGLIVEGIEFRPVFSKILHGPVNMLKKESRSGRGRGIIPKFWIFR
;
A
#
# COMPACT_ATOMS: atom_id res chain seq x y z
N MET A 1 -13.60 9.67 -9.54
CA MET A 1 -13.85 8.39 -8.84
C MET A 1 -13.03 7.30 -9.50
N LEU A 2 -12.45 6.38 -8.71
CA LEU A 2 -11.69 5.24 -9.22
C LEU A 2 -12.62 4.12 -9.71
N SER A 3 -12.22 3.40 -10.76
CA SER A 3 -12.96 2.24 -11.29
C SER A 3 -13.12 1.15 -10.24
N ARG A 4 -14.30 0.53 -10.21
CA ARG A 4 -14.64 -0.59 -9.30
C ARG A 4 -13.95 -1.88 -9.71
N HIS A 5 -13.97 -2.85 -8.80
CA HIS A 5 -13.38 -4.18 -8.95
C HIS A 5 -11.94 -4.15 -9.48
N THR A 6 -11.18 -3.14 -9.06
CA THR A 6 -9.85 -2.85 -9.59
C THR A 6 -8.87 -2.76 -8.43
N MET A 7 -7.73 -3.45 -8.57
CA MET A 7 -6.59 -3.27 -7.68
C MET A 7 -5.86 -1.99 -8.08
N TYR A 8 -5.59 -1.11 -7.13
CA TYR A 8 -4.80 0.09 -7.34
C TYR A 8 -3.48 0.00 -6.57
N SER A 9 -2.42 0.46 -7.21
CA SER A 9 -1.18 0.83 -6.55
C SER A 9 -1.23 2.31 -6.23
N ALA A 10 -0.82 2.67 -5.01
CA ALA A 10 -0.62 4.04 -4.58
C ALA A 10 0.87 4.36 -4.70
N LEU A 11 1.19 5.37 -5.50
CA LEU A 11 2.55 5.83 -5.73
C LEU A 11 2.73 7.21 -5.12
N LEU A 12 3.73 7.37 -4.25
CA LEU A 12 4.18 8.69 -3.83
C LEU A 12 5.00 9.29 -4.97
N VAL A 13 4.67 10.51 -5.40
CA VAL A 13 5.42 11.25 -6.43
C VAL A 13 6.12 12.44 -5.79
N PHE A 14 7.45 12.48 -5.91
CA PHE A 14 8.28 13.41 -5.16
C PHE A 14 9.62 13.74 -5.83
N LYS A 15 10.28 14.77 -5.30
CA LYS A 15 11.64 15.21 -5.63
C LYS A 15 12.45 15.39 -4.35
N LEU A 16 13.77 15.28 -4.48
CA LEU A 16 14.72 15.63 -3.44
C LEU A 16 15.49 16.88 -3.85
N ALA A 17 15.38 17.94 -3.04
CA ALA A 17 16.10 19.20 -3.21
C ALA A 17 17.34 19.23 -2.31
N HIS A 18 18.42 19.83 -2.81
CA HIS A 18 19.65 19.97 -2.05
C HIS A 18 19.56 21.11 -1.02
N PRO A 19 20.04 20.94 0.22
CA PRO A 19 20.46 19.67 0.81
C PRO A 19 19.26 18.80 1.23
N CYS A 20 19.36 17.49 0.99
CA CYS A 20 18.40 16.50 1.45
C CYS A 20 18.95 15.76 2.68
N LEU A 21 18.21 15.79 3.79
CA LEU A 21 18.64 15.24 5.09
C LEU A 21 17.49 14.46 5.73
N GLY A 22 17.81 13.31 6.36
CA GLY A 22 16.83 12.51 7.12
C GLY A 22 15.72 11.88 6.27
N LEU A 23 16.00 11.65 4.98
CA LEU A 23 15.07 11.13 3.97
C LEU A 23 15.56 9.81 3.38
N GLU A 24 16.17 8.94 4.18
CA GLU A 24 16.65 7.64 3.71
C GLU A 24 15.48 6.67 3.55
N GLN A 25 14.64 6.57 4.59
CA GLN A 25 13.47 5.72 4.62
C GLN A 25 12.35 6.34 5.45
N THR A 26 11.13 5.91 5.19
CA THR A 26 9.94 6.33 5.93
C THR A 26 8.90 5.23 5.92
N ASN A 27 8.04 5.21 6.92
CA ASN A 27 6.90 4.32 6.92
C ASN A 27 5.75 4.97 6.16
N ALA A 28 5.02 4.17 5.39
CA ALA A 28 3.87 4.61 4.63
C ALA A 28 2.66 3.71 4.91
N ILE A 29 1.49 4.30 4.81
CA ILE A 29 0.21 3.67 5.06
C ILE A 29 -0.70 3.93 3.87
N VAL A 30 -1.43 2.91 3.44
CA VAL A 30 -2.58 3.04 2.55
C VAL A 30 -3.76 2.34 3.20
N ARG A 31 -4.88 3.05 3.39
CA ARG A 31 -6.07 2.50 4.05
C ARG A 31 -7.36 3.11 3.54
N PHE A 32 -8.46 2.43 3.84
CA PHE A 32 -9.79 3.01 3.78
C PHE A 32 -10.11 3.69 5.12
N VAL A 33 -10.46 4.99 5.08
CA VAL A 33 -10.60 5.84 6.27
C VAL A 33 -11.62 5.28 7.28
N HIS A 34 -12.73 4.72 6.80
CA HIS A 34 -13.86 4.33 7.65
C HIS A 34 -13.85 2.86 8.11
N SER A 35 -12.86 2.06 7.73
CA SER A 35 -12.89 0.61 8.00
C SER A 35 -11.73 0.09 8.84
N GLN A 36 -10.74 0.93 9.15
CA GLN A 36 -9.52 0.52 9.84
C GLN A 36 -9.10 1.56 10.89
N SER A 37 -8.71 1.13 12.09
CA SER A 37 -8.18 2.03 13.11
C SER A 37 -6.71 2.38 12.86
N ASP A 38 -6.26 3.55 13.31
CA ASP A 38 -4.87 3.99 13.10
C ASP A 38 -3.85 3.00 13.70
N GLU A 39 -4.14 2.42 14.87
CA GLU A 39 -3.28 1.42 15.54
C GLU A 39 -3.06 0.14 14.72
N GLU A 40 -4.10 -0.36 14.05
CA GLU A 40 -4.01 -1.58 13.24
C GLU A 40 -3.20 -1.34 11.97
N VAL A 41 -3.31 -0.13 11.42
CA VAL A 41 -2.71 0.24 10.14
C VAL A 41 -1.23 0.61 10.34
N GLU A 42 -0.88 1.26 11.44
CA GLU A 42 0.53 1.51 11.81
C GLU A 42 1.32 0.21 12.01
N ARG A 43 0.70 -0.85 12.58
CA ARG A 43 1.32 -2.18 12.70
C ARG A 43 1.64 -2.83 11.35
N ARG A 44 1.00 -2.37 10.27
CA ARG A 44 1.17 -2.89 8.91
C ARG A 44 1.79 -1.85 7.97
N ALA A 45 2.32 -0.76 8.52
CA ALA A 45 2.95 0.28 7.72
C ALA A 45 4.11 -0.31 6.91
N LEU A 46 4.21 0.12 5.66
CA LEU A 46 5.24 -0.31 4.73
C LEU A 46 6.45 0.62 4.87
N THR A 47 7.63 0.07 5.12
CA THR A 47 8.87 0.86 5.02
C THR A 47 9.23 1.04 3.55
N VAL A 48 9.33 2.30 3.12
CA VAL A 48 9.74 2.69 1.77
C VAL A 48 11.02 3.51 1.82
N HIS A 49 11.88 3.33 0.84
CA HIS A 49 13.10 4.13 0.68
C HIS A 49 12.80 5.33 -0.22
N LEU A 50 13.28 6.51 0.17
CA LEU A 50 13.12 7.75 -0.61
C LEU A 50 14.38 8.14 -1.37
N GLN A 51 15.50 7.50 -1.06
CA GLN A 51 16.74 7.63 -1.80
C GLN A 51 17.05 6.31 -2.49
N ASP A 52 17.70 6.39 -3.64
CA ASP A 52 18.21 5.21 -4.33
C ASP A 52 19.38 4.64 -3.51
N VAL A 53 19.14 3.49 -2.89
CA VAL A 53 20.15 2.81 -2.07
C VAL A 53 20.38 1.44 -2.68
N GLU A 54 21.58 1.22 -3.20
CA GLU A 54 21.99 -0.10 -3.70
C GLU A 54 21.90 -1.14 -2.57
N ASN A 55 21.40 -2.34 -2.88
CA ASN A 55 21.35 -3.51 -2.00
C ASN A 55 20.34 -3.48 -0.83
N VAL A 56 19.26 -2.71 -0.93
CA VAL A 56 18.21 -2.70 0.10
C VAL A 56 17.00 -3.55 -0.29
N ILE A 57 16.46 -4.29 0.69
CA ILE A 57 15.22 -5.06 0.57
C ILE A 57 14.05 -4.11 0.88
N GLY A 58 13.36 -3.61 -0.14
CA GLY A 58 12.22 -2.70 0.03
C GLY A 58 11.80 -2.05 -1.29
N GLN A 59 10.78 -1.18 -1.23
CA GLN A 59 10.38 -0.35 -2.37
C GLN A 59 11.36 0.82 -2.48
N THR A 60 12.09 0.90 -3.58
CA THR A 60 13.02 1.99 -3.90
C THR A 60 12.41 2.94 -4.93
N PRO A 61 12.82 4.22 -4.94
CA PRO A 61 12.25 5.19 -5.85
C PRO A 61 12.76 4.97 -7.28
N VAL A 62 11.89 5.20 -8.25
CA VAL A 62 12.16 5.10 -9.69
C VAL A 62 11.99 6.47 -10.32
N SER A 63 12.93 6.86 -11.20
CA SER A 63 12.82 8.10 -11.97
C SER A 63 11.78 7.98 -13.09
N ARG A 64 10.93 9.00 -13.24
CA ARG A 64 9.86 9.08 -14.27
C ARG A 64 10.32 9.71 -15.60
N GLY A 65 11.56 10.20 -15.67
CA GLY A 65 12.09 10.91 -16.84
C GLY A 65 11.64 12.38 -16.98
N ASP A 66 10.61 12.82 -16.25
CA ASP A 66 10.15 14.21 -16.12
C ASP A 66 10.85 14.97 -14.96
N GLY A 67 11.86 14.35 -14.36
CA GLY A 67 12.59 14.84 -13.20
C GLY A 67 11.94 14.55 -11.86
N TRP A 68 10.74 13.95 -11.82
CA TRP A 68 10.15 13.40 -10.60
C TRP A 68 10.58 11.95 -10.37
N MET A 69 10.47 11.53 -9.11
CA MET A 69 10.63 10.15 -8.68
C MET A 69 9.30 9.62 -8.16
N GLU A 70 9.12 8.31 -8.25
CA GLU A 70 7.98 7.63 -7.65
C GLU A 70 8.37 6.37 -6.90
N VAL A 71 7.65 6.05 -5.83
CA VAL A 71 7.79 4.81 -5.07
C VAL A 71 6.41 4.28 -4.69
N GLU A 72 6.19 2.97 -4.82
CA GLU A 72 4.94 2.34 -4.37
C GLU A 72 4.88 2.34 -2.84
N ILE A 73 3.83 2.92 -2.28
CA ILE A 73 3.59 3.01 -0.84
C ILE A 73 2.52 2.04 -0.33
N GLY A 74 1.86 1.32 -1.25
CA GLY A 74 0.91 0.27 -0.92
C GLY A 74 -0.07 0.00 -2.06
N GLN A 75 -0.93 -1.00 -1.84
CA GLN A 75 -1.98 -1.38 -2.77
C GLN A 75 -3.32 -1.53 -2.04
N PHE A 76 -4.41 -1.24 -2.73
CA PHE A 76 -5.76 -1.45 -2.22
C PHE A 76 -6.71 -1.92 -3.32
N TYR A 77 -7.67 -2.76 -2.94
CA TYR A 77 -8.68 -3.26 -3.87
C TYR A 77 -9.97 -2.45 -3.73
N ASN A 78 -10.38 -1.78 -4.80
CA ASN A 78 -11.66 -1.08 -4.85
C ASN A 78 -12.78 -2.10 -5.15
N GLN A 79 -13.43 -2.65 -4.13
CA GLN A 79 -14.40 -3.74 -4.29
C GLN A 79 -15.72 -3.28 -4.91
N GLU A 80 -16.52 -2.43 -4.25
CA GLU A 80 -17.73 -1.81 -4.83
C GLU A 80 -18.06 -0.48 -4.15
N GLY A 81 -18.23 0.57 -4.96
CA GLY A 81 -19.36 1.51 -4.93
C GLY A 81 -19.61 2.43 -3.74
N ASP A 82 -18.90 2.31 -2.62
CA ASP A 82 -18.98 3.34 -1.59
C ASP A 82 -18.09 4.52 -1.97
N ASP A 83 -18.51 5.73 -1.59
CA ASP A 83 -17.72 6.96 -1.59
C ASP A 83 -16.57 6.90 -0.56
N GLY A 84 -15.99 5.72 -0.39
CA GLY A 84 -14.96 5.43 0.58
C GLY A 84 -13.71 6.24 0.27
N GLU A 85 -13.32 7.06 1.22
CA GLU A 85 -12.07 7.78 1.16
C GLU A 85 -10.91 6.81 1.35
N VAL A 86 -9.98 6.83 0.40
CA VAL A 86 -8.69 6.15 0.52
C VAL A 86 -7.67 7.18 0.93
N GLU A 87 -6.95 6.85 1.98
CA GLU A 87 -5.92 7.70 2.54
C GLU A 87 -4.56 7.05 2.33
N GLY A 88 -3.62 7.83 1.79
CA GLY A 88 -2.20 7.51 1.81
C GLY A 88 -1.48 8.44 2.79
N ARG A 89 -0.77 7.89 3.78
CA ARG A 89 0.02 8.65 4.75
C ARG A 89 1.49 8.28 4.67
N LEU A 90 2.35 9.27 4.81
CA LEU A 90 3.76 9.09 5.17
C LEU A 90 3.90 9.40 6.66
N LEU A 91 4.39 8.45 7.43
CA LEU A 91 4.61 8.64 8.85
C LEU A 91 5.95 9.31 9.10
N GLU A 92 5.93 10.37 9.91
CA GLU A 92 7.14 11.07 10.29
C GLU A 92 8.05 10.17 11.14
N THR A 93 9.37 10.37 10.98
CA THR A 93 10.39 9.67 11.78
C THR A 93 11.01 10.66 12.76
N VAL A 94 11.75 10.17 13.75
CA VAL A 94 12.28 10.98 14.87
C VAL A 94 13.38 11.99 14.51
N HIS A 95 13.67 12.22 13.23
CA HIS A 95 14.79 13.02 12.76
C HIS A 95 14.34 14.21 11.91
N PHE A 96 15.11 15.30 11.96
CA PHE A 96 14.88 16.48 11.12
C PHE A 96 14.96 16.11 9.65
N LYS A 97 13.90 16.46 8.89
CA LYS A 97 13.79 16.21 7.46
C LYS A 97 13.94 17.50 6.68
N ARG A 98 14.74 17.47 5.62
CA ARG A 98 14.87 18.60 4.69
C ARG A 98 14.96 18.10 3.26
N GLY A 99 14.39 18.86 2.34
CA GLY A 99 14.57 18.64 0.91
C GLY A 99 13.53 17.73 0.25
N LEU A 100 12.49 17.27 0.96
CA LEU A 100 11.39 16.53 0.32
C LEU A 100 10.42 17.51 -0.33
N ILE A 101 10.20 17.37 -1.63
CA ILE A 101 9.16 18.07 -2.38
C ILE A 101 8.16 17.03 -2.85
N VAL A 102 6.89 17.15 -2.47
CA VAL A 102 5.84 16.18 -2.81
C VAL A 102 4.93 16.79 -3.87
N GLU A 103 4.71 16.08 -4.97
CA GLU A 103 3.67 16.41 -5.94
C GLU A 103 2.32 15.86 -5.47
N GLY A 104 2.30 14.62 -4.98
CA GLY A 104 1.11 14.01 -4.42
C GLY A 104 1.19 12.49 -4.38
N ILE A 105 0.02 11.87 -4.33
CA ILE A 105 -0.17 10.42 -4.42
C ILE A 105 -0.97 10.13 -5.68
N GLU A 106 -0.44 9.26 -6.53
CA GLU A 106 -1.12 8.78 -7.72
C GLU A 106 -1.67 7.36 -7.48
N PHE A 107 -2.91 7.12 -7.92
CA PHE A 107 -3.49 5.78 -7.91
C PHE A 107 -3.51 5.20 -9.32
N ARG A 108 -2.83 4.09 -9.54
CA ARG A 108 -2.76 3.42 -10.84
C ARG A 108 -3.35 2.02 -10.78
N PRO A 109 -4.23 1.64 -11.74
CA PRO A 109 -4.76 0.30 -11.79
C PRO A 109 -3.63 -0.71 -12.05
N VAL A 110 -3.54 -1.74 -11.21
CA VAL A 110 -2.63 -2.85 -11.40
C VAL A 110 -3.34 -3.85 -12.30
N PHE A 111 -2.96 -3.87 -13.58
CA PHE A 111 -3.38 -4.91 -14.48
C PHE A 111 -2.60 -6.19 -14.15
N SER A 112 -3.08 -6.96 -13.18
CA SER A 112 -2.82 -8.39 -13.27
C SER A 112 -3.48 -8.83 -14.58
N LYS A 113 -2.70 -9.40 -15.51
CA LYS A 113 -3.30 -10.28 -16.50
C LYS A 113 -3.94 -11.39 -15.69
N ILE A 114 -5.22 -11.25 -15.36
CA ILE A 114 -6.01 -12.30 -14.74
C ILE A 114 -5.91 -13.44 -15.74
N LEU A 115 -5.04 -14.42 -15.48
CA LEU A 115 -5.15 -15.72 -16.10
C LEU A 115 -6.55 -16.18 -15.74
N HIS A 116 -7.43 -16.21 -16.75
CA HIS A 116 -8.80 -16.66 -16.60
C HIS A 116 -8.81 -18.04 -15.94
N GLY A 117 -9.20 -18.09 -14.68
CA GLY A 117 -9.63 -19.28 -13.96
C GLY A 117 -10.88 -18.91 -13.17
N PRO A 118 -11.90 -19.78 -13.09
CA PRO A 118 -13.16 -19.44 -12.44
C PRO A 118 -12.91 -19.18 -10.96
N VAL A 119 -13.05 -17.92 -10.55
CA VAL A 119 -13.01 -17.52 -9.14
C VAL A 119 -14.31 -17.99 -8.52
N ASN A 120 -14.29 -19.19 -7.94
CA ASN A 120 -15.31 -19.63 -7.01
C ASN A 120 -15.25 -18.73 -5.78
N MET A 121 -16.08 -17.68 -5.82
CA MET A 121 -16.40 -16.79 -4.73
C MET A 121 -17.09 -17.62 -3.63
N LEU A 122 -16.31 -18.10 -2.66
CA LEU A 122 -16.85 -18.75 -1.47
C LEU A 122 -17.64 -17.71 -0.66
N LYS A 123 -18.97 -17.73 -0.80
CA LYS A 123 -19.85 -17.09 0.19
C LYS A 123 -19.54 -17.72 1.55
N LYS A 124 -19.07 -16.92 2.52
CA LYS A 124 -19.08 -17.33 3.93
C LYS A 124 -20.54 -17.43 4.36
N GLU A 125 -21.05 -18.65 4.48
CA GLU A 125 -22.27 -18.91 5.26
C GLU A 125 -21.90 -18.78 6.74
N SER A 126 -22.45 -17.77 7.41
CA SER A 126 -22.45 -17.69 8.87
C SER A 126 -23.43 -18.72 9.41
N ARG A 127 -22.94 -19.76 10.09
CA ARG A 127 -23.77 -20.59 10.96
C ARG A 127 -23.23 -20.52 12.37
N SER A 128 -23.99 -19.82 13.21
CA SER A 128 -23.97 -19.88 14.67
C SER A 128 -24.00 -21.34 15.13
N GLY A 129 -23.01 -21.76 15.90
CA GLY A 129 -22.98 -23.08 16.53
C GLY A 129 -21.84 -23.20 17.53
N ARG A 130 -22.17 -23.12 18.82
CA ARG A 130 -21.28 -23.37 19.97
C ARG A 130 -20.64 -24.77 19.86
N GLY A 131 -19.31 -24.87 19.98
CA GLY A 131 -18.63 -26.16 20.09
C GLY A 131 -17.10 -26.03 20.07
N ARG A 132 -16.42 -26.77 20.96
CA ARG A 132 -14.99 -26.64 21.30
C ARG A 132 -14.07 -27.29 20.25
N GLY A 133 -12.93 -26.64 20.00
CA GLY A 133 -11.69 -27.22 19.46
C GLY A 133 -11.65 -27.46 17.95
N ILE A 134 -10.57 -27.04 17.29
CA ILE A 134 -9.73 -27.80 16.33
C ILE A 134 -8.67 -26.86 15.72
N ILE A 135 -7.44 -27.38 15.72
CA ILE A 135 -6.15 -26.94 15.19
C ILE A 135 -6.23 -26.22 13.81
N PRO A 136 -5.46 -25.14 13.55
CA PRO A 136 -5.37 -24.57 12.20
C PRO A 136 -4.54 -25.49 11.28
N LYS A 137 -5.13 -25.89 10.14
CA LYS A 137 -4.51 -26.72 9.12
C LYS A 137 -3.60 -25.90 8.20
N PHE A 138 -2.41 -26.44 7.95
CA PHE A 138 -1.45 -26.04 6.92
C PHE A 138 -2.06 -26.06 5.51
N TRP A 139 -1.59 -25.16 4.63
CA TRP A 139 -1.83 -25.21 3.19
C TRP A 139 -0.63 -25.84 2.49
N ILE A 140 -0.84 -26.95 1.77
CA ILE A 140 0.11 -27.51 0.81
C ILE A 140 -0.53 -27.36 -0.57
N PHE A 141 0.15 -26.66 -1.48
CA PHE A 141 -0.21 -26.60 -2.89
C PHE A 141 0.40 -27.80 -3.61
N ARG A 142 -0.36 -28.39 -4.54
CA ARG A 142 0.17 -29.18 -5.66
C ARG A 142 -0.32 -28.56 -6.95
#